data_AF-A0A7S3GZW0-F1
#
_entry.id   AF-A0A7S3GZW0-F1
#
_cell.length_a   1.000
_cell.length_b   1.000
_cell.length_c   1.000
_cell.angle_alpha   90.00
_cell.angle_beta   90.00
_cell.angle_gamma   90.00
#
_symmetry.space_group_name_H-M   'P 1'
#
loop_
_entity.id
_entity.type
_entity.pdbx_description
1 polymer ?
#
loop_
_entity_poly.entity_id
_entity_poly.type
_entity_poly.pdbx_seq_one_letter_code
_entity_poly.pdbx_strand_id
1 'polypeptide(L)'
;QKAELATLRVAKVSGGAASKLAKIKVVRKAIARILTVYNQKQKAEARKACKDKKYVPLDLRPKKTRAIRRALKVEQKFMKTPRQKTKASNFPMRRFAVTM
;
A
#
# COMPACT_ATOMS: atom_id res chain seq x y z
N GLN A 1 -10.64 7.46 26.72
CA GLN A 1 -10.40 6.10 26.17
C GLN A 1 -9.13 5.45 26.73
N LYS A 2 -7.91 6.01 26.58
CA LYS A 2 -6.69 5.39 27.17
C LYS A 2 -6.68 5.37 28.70
N ALA A 3 -7.05 6.48 29.34
CA ALA A 3 -7.19 6.56 30.79
C ALA A 3 -8.25 5.57 31.32
N GLU A 4 -9.39 5.48 30.62
CA GLU A 4 -10.45 4.51 30.92
C GLU A 4 -9.98 3.04 30.81
N LEU A 5 -9.16 2.72 29.80
CA LEU A 5 -8.57 1.38 29.73
C LEU A 5 -7.65 1.09 30.92
N ALA A 6 -6.90 2.09 31.40
CA ALA A 6 -6.02 1.94 32.55
C ALA A 6 -6.84 1.70 33.84
N THR A 7 -7.90 2.48 34.08
CA THR A 7 -8.78 2.27 35.24
C THR A 7 -9.46 0.90 35.20
N LEU A 8 -9.92 0.45 34.03
CA LEU A 8 -10.51 -0.89 33.87
C LEU A 8 -9.50 -2.02 34.10
N ARG A 9 -8.20 -1.81 33.83
CA ARG A 9 -7.16 -2.80 34.12
C ARG A 9 -6.88 -2.91 35.61
N VAL A 10 -6.85 -1.79 36.34
CA VAL A 10 -6.73 -1.79 37.81
C VAL A 10 -7.95 -2.51 38.42
N ALA A 11 -9.16 -2.18 37.95
CA ALA A 11 -10.39 -2.83 38.40
C ALA A 11 -10.41 -4.34 38.13
N LYS A 12 -9.71 -4.83 37.10
CA LYS A 12 -9.56 -6.26 36.85
C LYS A 12 -8.74 -6.95 37.95
N VAL A 13 -7.69 -6.29 38.43
CA VAL A 13 -6.81 -6.83 39.48
C VAL A 13 -7.51 -6.82 40.84
N SER A 14 -8.26 -5.75 41.14
CA SER A 14 -8.96 -5.58 42.41
C SER A 14 -10.31 -6.33 42.50
N GLY A 15 -10.60 -7.27 41.59
CA GLY A 15 -11.83 -8.08 41.63
C GLY A 15 -13.13 -7.35 41.24
N GLY A 16 -13.07 -6.42 40.28
CA GLY A 16 -14.24 -5.63 39.86
C GLY A 16 -15.35 -6.43 39.15
N ALA A 17 -16.56 -5.88 39.18
CA ALA A 17 -17.76 -6.50 38.58
C ALA A 17 -17.60 -6.90 37.10
N ALA A 18 -18.16 -8.05 36.72
CA ALA A 18 -18.07 -8.62 35.38
C ALA A 18 -18.51 -7.65 34.25
N SER A 19 -19.51 -6.82 34.52
CA SER A 19 -20.00 -5.78 33.58
C SER A 19 -18.94 -4.72 33.26
N LYS A 20 -18.08 -4.35 34.23
CA LYS A 20 -16.92 -3.46 33.98
C LYS A 20 -15.82 -4.18 33.21
N LEU A 21 -15.55 -5.45 33.50
CA LEU A 21 -14.52 -6.23 32.81
C LEU A 21 -14.86 -6.46 31.33
N ALA A 22 -16.14 -6.67 31.00
CA ALA A 22 -16.60 -6.80 29.63
C ALA A 22 -16.27 -5.57 28.75
N LYS A 23 -16.24 -4.36 29.35
CA LYS A 23 -15.92 -3.11 28.65
C LYS A 23 -14.47 -3.04 28.16
N ILE A 24 -13.54 -3.80 28.75
CA ILE A 24 -12.11 -3.79 28.36
C ILE A 24 -11.94 -4.11 26.87
N LYS A 25 -12.66 -5.12 26.35
CA LYS A 25 -12.60 -5.53 24.95
C LYS A 25 -13.11 -4.41 24.03
N VAL A 26 -14.22 -3.77 24.42
CA VAL A 26 -14.86 -2.68 23.67
C VAL A 26 -13.94 -1.48 23.58
N VAL A 27 -13.42 -1.01 24.72
CA VAL A 27 -12.51 0.15 24.81
C VAL A 27 -11.21 -0.11 24.03
N ARG A 28 -10.64 -1.31 24.11
CA ARG A 28 -9.43 -1.67 23.34
C ARG A 28 -9.66 -1.60 21.83
N LYS A 29 -10.78 -2.15 21.35
CA LYS A 29 -11.17 -2.06 19.94
C LYS A 29 -11.43 -0.61 19.52
N ALA A 30 -12.07 0.20 20.37
CA ALA A 30 -12.29 1.62 20.11
C ALA A 30 -10.98 2.40 19.93
N ILE A 31 -10.00 2.19 20.83
CA ILE A 31 -8.66 2.79 20.71
C ILE A 31 -7.99 2.37 19.39
N ALA A 32 -8.06 1.09 19.04
CA ALA A 32 -7.49 0.60 17.78
C ALA A 32 -8.14 1.26 16.54
N ARG A 33 -9.48 1.44 16.55
CA ARG A 33 -10.18 2.14 15.46
C ARG A 33 -9.74 3.60 15.34
N ILE A 34 -9.65 4.32 16.46
CA ILE A 34 -9.20 5.73 16.48
C ILE A 34 -7.79 5.84 15.91
N LEU A 35 -6.85 5.01 16.37
CA LEU A 35 -5.47 4.99 15.85
C LEU A 35 -5.42 4.63 14.36
N THR A 36 -6.28 3.72 13.91
CA THR A 36 -6.40 3.35 12.50
C THR A 36 -6.81 4.55 11.65
N VAL A 37 -7.87 5.28 12.05
CA VAL A 37 -8.35 6.46 11.33
C VAL A 37 -7.30 7.58 11.34
N TYR A 38 -6.63 7.81 12.48
CA TYR A 38 -5.55 8.78 12.59
C TYR A 38 -4.41 8.46 11.60
N ASN A 39 -3.92 7.22 11.61
CA ASN A 39 -2.85 6.78 10.71
C ASN A 39 -3.28 6.83 9.23
N GLN A 40 -4.53 6.50 8.93
CA GLN A 40 -5.07 6.61 7.57
C GLN A 40 -5.04 8.06 7.07
N LYS A 41 -5.53 9.02 7.88
CA LYS A 41 -5.51 10.45 7.54
C LYS A 41 -4.07 10.98 7.38
N GLN A 42 -3.20 10.68 8.34
CA GLN A 42 -1.79 11.09 8.30
C GLN A 42 -1.09 10.57 7.03
N LYS A 43 -1.27 9.27 6.69
CA LYS A 43 -0.69 8.71 5.47
C LYS A 43 -1.31 9.30 4.20
N ALA A 44 -2.61 9.61 4.20
CA ALA A 44 -3.26 10.24 3.05
C ALA A 44 -2.70 11.66 2.79
N GLU A 45 -2.52 12.46 3.83
CA GLU A 45 -1.90 13.79 3.74
C GLU A 45 -0.44 13.70 3.29
N ALA A 46 0.35 12.79 3.87
CA ALA A 46 1.73 12.57 3.46
C ALA A 46 1.86 12.13 1.98
N ARG A 47 0.92 11.30 1.49
CA ARG A 47 0.86 10.93 0.06
C ARG A 47 0.53 12.12 -0.84
N LYS A 48 -0.38 13.01 -0.42
CA LYS A 48 -0.68 14.27 -1.14
C LYS A 48 0.55 15.16 -1.20
N ALA A 49 1.23 15.38 -0.07
CA ALA A 49 2.41 16.21 0.02
C ALA A 49 3.62 15.66 -0.76
N CYS A 50 3.72 14.34 -0.91
CA CYS A 50 4.79 13.67 -1.66
C CYS A 50 4.39 13.31 -3.09
N LYS A 51 3.21 13.73 -3.56
CA LYS A 51 2.75 13.46 -4.92
C LYS A 51 3.73 14.09 -5.92
N ASP A 52 4.04 13.34 -6.97
CA ASP A 52 4.90 13.77 -8.10
C ASP A 52 6.37 14.10 -7.75
N LYS A 53 6.76 13.98 -6.48
CA LYS A 53 8.17 14.10 -6.08
C LYS A 53 8.96 12.85 -6.51
N LYS A 54 10.15 13.07 -7.07
CA LYS A 54 11.08 11.99 -7.45
C LYS A 54 11.43 11.08 -6.27
N TYR A 55 11.66 11.66 -5.10
CA TYR A 55 12.05 10.94 -3.89
C TYR A 55 10.90 10.88 -2.90
N VAL A 56 10.37 9.68 -2.71
CA VAL A 56 9.29 9.38 -1.77
C VAL A 56 9.85 8.55 -0.60
N PRO A 57 9.41 8.80 0.65
CA PRO A 57 9.75 7.97 1.80
C PRO A 57 9.47 6.48 1.58
N LEU A 58 10.31 5.60 2.13
CA LEU A 58 10.20 4.15 1.93
C LEU A 58 8.84 3.56 2.32
N ASP A 59 8.21 4.07 3.38
CA ASP A 59 6.88 3.62 3.86
C ASP A 59 5.75 3.94 2.86
N LEU A 60 5.89 5.00 2.07
CA LEU A 60 4.86 5.40 1.11
C LEU A 60 5.05 4.75 -0.27
N ARG A 61 6.21 4.11 -0.52
CA ARG A 61 6.48 3.44 -1.80
C ARG A 61 5.56 2.24 -2.02
N PRO A 62 5.21 1.91 -3.28
CA PRO A 62 4.47 0.70 -3.59
C PRO A 62 5.22 -0.55 -3.10
N LYS A 63 4.52 -1.43 -2.37
CA LYS A 63 5.08 -2.70 -1.91
C LYS A 63 5.07 -3.70 -3.05
N LYS A 64 6.24 -3.92 -3.66
CA LYS A 64 6.50 -4.91 -4.72
C LYS A 64 7.66 -5.81 -4.30
N THR A 65 7.84 -6.95 -4.98
CA THR A 65 9.00 -7.82 -4.73
C THR A 65 10.30 -7.10 -5.11
N ARG A 66 11.42 -7.52 -4.51
CA ARG A 66 12.76 -6.97 -4.83
C ARG A 66 13.08 -7.13 -6.32
N ALA A 67 12.75 -8.28 -6.92
CA ALA A 67 12.95 -8.54 -8.33
C ALA A 67 12.22 -7.53 -9.22
N ILE A 68 10.92 -7.29 -8.95
CA ILE A 68 10.13 -6.31 -9.72
C ILE A 68 10.67 -4.88 -9.57
N ARG A 69 11.15 -4.49 -8.38
CA ARG A 69 11.74 -3.16 -8.16
C ARG A 69 13.06 -2.93 -8.91
N ARG A 70 13.80 -4.01 -9.21
CA ARG A 70 15.10 -3.95 -9.92
C ARG A 70 14.96 -4.17 -11.43
N ALA A 71 13.81 -4.63 -11.89
CA ALA A 71 13.54 -4.83 -13.31
C ALA A 71 13.58 -3.51 -14.09
N LEU A 72 13.88 -3.60 -15.39
CA LEU A 72 13.82 -2.47 -16.32
C LEU A 72 12.39 -1.93 -16.44
N LYS A 73 12.27 -0.64 -16.76
CA LYS A 73 10.98 -0.06 -17.16
C LYS A 73 10.49 -0.72 -18.45
N VAL A 74 9.17 -0.77 -18.63
CA VAL A 74 8.53 -1.33 -19.83
C VAL A 74 9.04 -0.63 -21.09
N GLU A 75 9.11 0.70 -21.07
CA GLU A 75 9.65 1.52 -22.17
C GLU A 75 11.09 1.14 -22.52
N GLN A 76 11.93 0.87 -21.52
CA GLN A 76 13.32 0.46 -21.73
C GLN A 76 13.39 -0.94 -22.34
N LYS A 77 12.52 -1.85 -21.87
CA LYS A 77 12.45 -3.23 -22.37
C LYS A 77 12.03 -3.29 -23.85
N PHE A 78 11.14 -2.40 -24.28
CA PHE A 78 10.63 -2.35 -25.65
C PHE A 78 11.32 -1.29 -26.52
N MET A 79 12.35 -0.62 -26.00
CA MET A 79 13.07 0.41 -26.74
C MET A 79 13.78 -0.21 -27.93
N LYS A 80 13.35 0.18 -29.14
CA LYS A 80 13.96 -0.25 -30.41
C LYS A 80 14.93 0.81 -30.91
N THR A 81 16.03 0.37 -31.51
CA THR A 81 16.95 1.28 -32.21
C THR A 81 16.27 1.92 -33.41
N PRO A 82 16.73 3.10 -33.89
CA PRO A 82 16.15 3.75 -35.07
C PRO A 82 16.09 2.80 -36.29
N ARG A 83 17.16 2.05 -36.52
CA ARG A 83 17.24 1.03 -37.58
C ARG A 83 16.15 -0.05 -37.45
N GLN A 84 15.93 -0.57 -36.24
CA GLN A 84 14.89 -1.56 -36.00
C GLN A 84 13.47 -0.99 -36.20
N LYS A 85 13.23 0.28 -35.83
CA LYS A 85 11.95 0.95 -36.06
C LYS A 85 11.65 1.06 -37.56
N THR A 86 12.60 1.55 -38.36
CA THR A 86 12.45 1.63 -39.81
C THR A 86 12.18 0.27 -40.44
N LYS A 87 12.94 -0.77 -40.05
CA LYS A 87 12.72 -2.13 -40.56
C LYS A 87 11.33 -2.67 -40.23
N ALA A 88 10.88 -2.50 -38.99
CA ALA A 88 9.58 -2.98 -38.55
C ALA A 88 8.41 -2.22 -39.20
N SER A 89 8.60 -0.93 -39.49
CA SER A 89 7.60 -0.12 -40.22
C SER A 89 7.50 -0.55 -41.68
N ASN A 90 8.64 -0.79 -42.32
CA ASN A 90 8.69 -1.14 -43.74
C ASN A 90 8.19 -2.58 -44.00
N PHE A 91 8.45 -3.50 -43.06
CA PHE A 91 8.11 -4.92 -43.21
C PHE A 91 7.29 -5.44 -42.02
N PRO A 92 5.99 -5.11 -41.94
CA PRO A 92 5.12 -5.65 -40.92
C PRO A 92 4.85 -7.15 -41.18
N MET A 93 4.72 -7.93 -40.10
CA MET A 93 4.31 -9.34 -40.19
C MET A 93 2.87 -9.41 -40.71
N ARG A 94 2.69 -9.92 -41.93
CA ARG A 94 1.38 -10.07 -42.55
C ARG A 94 0.81 -11.44 -42.22
N ARG A 95 -0.48 -11.50 -41.89
CA ARG A 95 -1.21 -12.77 -41.76
C ARG A 95 -1.60 -13.23 -43.16
N PHE A 96 -1.27 -14.45 -43.52
CA PHE A 96 -1.70 -15.08 -44.77
C PHE A 96 -2.03 -16.54 -44.52
N ALA A 97 -2.89 -17.10 -45.37
CA ALA A 97 -3.21 -18.51 -45.42
C ALA A 97 -3.13 -18.95 -46.88
N VAL A 98 -2.63 -20.16 -47.12
CA VAL A 98 -2.61 -20.77 -48.45
C VAL A 98 -3.65 -21.87 -48.42
N THR A 99 -4.63 -21.78 -49.31
CA THR A 99 -5.57 -22.88 -49.57
C THR A 99 -4.84 -23.94 -50.40
N MET A 100 -5.09 -25.22 -50.14
CA MET A 100 -4.62 -26.29 -51.04
C MET A 100 -5.24 -26.13 -52.42
#